data_AF-V4AP18-F1
#
_entry.id   AF-V4AP18-F1
#
_cell.length_a   1.000
_cell.length_b   1.000
_cell.length_c   1.000
_cell.angle_alpha   90.00
_cell.angle_beta   90.00
_cell.angle_gamma   90.00
#
_symmetry.space_group_name_H-M   'P 1'
#
loop_
_entity.id
_entity.type
_entity.pdbx_description
1 polymer ?
#
loop_
_entity_poly.entity_id
_entity_poly.type
_entity_poly.pdbx_seq_one_letter_code
_entity_poly.pdbx_strand_id
1 'polypeptide(L)'
;MSDLDSEYPKAESGRPVLPEENKELVKLFNEQKFRPRTAILKVWFQYPTNMFFQPIPAKDTFTNKEGNKETGTKIRFRNGFFSEVLTSVDIQEIVKAGGRIIRIFDGIVYEENFKTPPYGDYILISRDLRNKYKREDGFYKPEIYYTDTDSLYISSSNWDKLNEAGLVFENDYCKGKNDYGDGGIIYGLYLAPKVKYNIILTSDGILKEKKTFKGYSNDKISVEDYIRLASGHDVTNEFKKPWEKSFTNGVVIPKDGDK
;
A
#
# COMPACT_ATOMS: atom_id res chain seq x y z
N MET A 1 1.72 -9.26 -1.20
CA MET A 1 1.24 -10.20 -2.23
C MET A 1 2.35 -10.87 -3.01
N SER A 2 3.61 -10.41 -2.97
CA SER A 2 4.75 -11.08 -3.62
C SER A 2 5.80 -11.58 -2.60
N ASP A 3 5.39 -11.78 -1.35
CA ASP A 3 6.28 -12.27 -0.31
C ASP A 3 6.41 -13.79 -0.44
N LEU A 4 7.63 -14.34 -0.34
CA LEU A 4 7.83 -15.80 -0.30
C LEU A 4 7.04 -16.41 0.85
N ASP A 5 6.91 -15.65 1.94
CA ASP A 5 6.21 -16.05 3.15
C ASP A 5 4.74 -15.61 3.14
N SER A 6 4.13 -15.49 1.95
CA SER A 6 2.71 -15.18 1.83
C SER A 6 1.88 -16.37 2.34
N GLU A 7 1.14 -16.15 3.41
CA GLU A 7 0.32 -17.17 4.06
C GLU A 7 -1.10 -17.19 3.49
N TYR A 8 -1.55 -18.36 3.06
CA TYR A 8 -2.89 -18.58 2.53
C TYR A 8 -3.66 -19.52 3.46
N PRO A 9 -4.68 -19.03 4.20
CA PRO A 9 -5.44 -19.87 5.11
C PRO A 9 -6.16 -21.00 4.39
N LYS A 10 -6.17 -22.19 4.98
CA LYS A 10 -7.19 -23.20 4.66
C LYS A 10 -8.46 -22.84 5.41
N ALA A 11 -9.53 -22.57 4.66
CA ALA A 11 -10.80 -22.14 5.24
C ALA A 11 -11.35 -23.15 6.27
N GLU A 12 -11.11 -24.44 6.06
CA GLU A 12 -11.57 -25.54 6.92
C GLU A 12 -10.89 -25.55 8.29
N SER A 13 -9.72 -24.91 8.41
CA SER A 13 -8.99 -24.78 9.68
C SER A 13 -9.43 -23.56 10.51
N GLY A 14 -10.37 -22.77 10.00
CA GLY A 14 -10.88 -21.59 10.66
C GLY A 14 -11.69 -21.93 11.89
N ARG A 15 -11.33 -21.36 13.03
CA ARG A 15 -12.07 -21.47 14.30
C ARG A 15 -12.22 -20.11 14.99
N PRO A 16 -13.25 -19.92 15.83
CA PRO A 16 -13.35 -18.71 16.64
C PRO A 16 -12.19 -18.60 17.64
N VAL A 17 -11.80 -17.37 17.92
CA VAL A 17 -10.88 -17.03 19.01
C VAL A 17 -11.58 -17.23 20.35
N LEU A 18 -10.92 -17.94 21.27
CA LEU A 18 -11.41 -18.08 22.63
C LEU A 18 -10.97 -16.88 23.48
N PRO A 19 -11.81 -16.40 24.42
CA PRO A 19 -11.46 -15.26 25.28
C PRO A 19 -10.12 -15.42 26.02
N GLU A 20 -9.79 -16.65 26.41
CA GLU A 20 -8.57 -17.02 27.14
C GLU A 20 -7.29 -16.73 26.32
N GLU A 21 -7.38 -16.83 25.00
CA GLU A 21 -6.25 -16.69 24.06
C GLU A 21 -5.86 -15.22 23.84
N ASN A 22 -6.70 -14.28 24.27
CA ASN A 22 -6.51 -12.84 24.03
C ASN A 22 -5.11 -12.35 24.43
N LYS A 23 -4.68 -12.67 25.65
CA LYS A 23 -3.40 -12.20 26.18
C LYS A 23 -2.22 -12.71 25.36
N GLU A 24 -2.28 -13.98 24.93
CA GLU A 24 -1.25 -14.59 24.11
C GLU A 24 -1.23 -14.00 22.70
N LEU A 25 -2.39 -13.91 22.05
CA LEU A 25 -2.50 -13.34 20.70
C LEU A 25 -2.05 -11.88 20.65
N VAL A 26 -2.45 -11.04 21.62
CA VAL A 26 -2.00 -9.65 21.71
C VAL A 26 -0.47 -9.57 21.85
N LYS A 27 0.14 -10.47 22.64
CA LYS A 27 1.59 -10.56 22.77
C LYS A 27 2.23 -10.96 21.43
N LEU A 28 1.73 -12.01 20.78
CA LEU A 28 2.25 -12.50 19.50
C LEU A 28 2.20 -11.44 18.39
N PHE A 29 1.12 -10.66 18.30
CA PHE A 29 1.02 -9.57 17.33
C PHE A 29 2.01 -8.44 17.61
N ASN A 30 2.06 -7.95 18.85
CA ASN A 30 2.97 -6.86 19.20
C ASN A 30 4.45 -7.26 19.09
N GLU A 31 4.79 -8.54 19.28
CA GLU A 31 6.14 -9.07 19.08
C GLU A 31 6.45 -9.47 17.63
N GLN A 32 5.50 -9.32 16.69
CA GLN A 32 5.63 -9.76 15.28
C GLN A 32 5.87 -11.27 15.12
N LYS A 33 5.40 -12.09 16.07
CA LYS A 33 5.61 -13.55 16.13
C LYS A 33 4.35 -14.39 15.87
N PHE A 34 3.27 -13.78 15.41
CA PHE A 34 2.03 -14.50 15.14
C PHE A 34 2.15 -15.52 13.99
N ARG A 35 3.11 -15.31 13.08
CA ARG A 35 3.31 -16.14 11.89
C ARG A 35 4.03 -17.46 12.21
N PRO A 36 3.76 -18.56 11.47
CA PRO A 36 2.86 -18.65 10.32
C PRO A 36 1.43 -19.03 10.73
N ARG A 37 0.54 -18.06 10.85
CA ARG A 37 -0.90 -18.20 11.12
C ARG A 37 -1.61 -16.98 10.55
N THR A 38 -2.84 -17.21 10.11
CA THR A 38 -3.69 -16.13 9.60
C THR A 38 -4.92 -15.96 10.48
N ALA A 39 -5.44 -14.74 10.52
CA ALA A 39 -6.61 -14.43 11.32
C ALA A 39 -7.40 -13.26 10.72
N ILE A 40 -8.67 -13.17 11.06
CA ILE A 40 -9.53 -12.00 10.84
C ILE A 40 -10.12 -11.65 12.21
N LEU A 41 -9.68 -10.53 12.78
CA LEU A 41 -9.92 -10.20 14.18
C LEU A 41 -10.54 -8.81 14.31
N LYS A 42 -11.51 -8.69 15.21
CA LYS A 42 -11.96 -7.39 15.73
C LYS A 42 -10.97 -6.95 16.80
N VAL A 43 -10.19 -5.90 16.52
CA VAL A 43 -9.08 -5.48 17.37
C VAL A 43 -9.23 -4.03 17.83
N TRP A 44 -8.85 -3.78 19.09
CA TRP A 44 -8.59 -2.46 19.62
C TRP A 44 -7.09 -2.19 19.58
N PHE A 45 -6.68 -1.11 18.94
CA PHE A 45 -5.27 -0.78 18.73
C PHE A 45 -5.04 0.73 18.83
N GLN A 46 -3.77 1.12 18.97
CA GLN A 46 -3.34 2.50 19.05
C GLN A 46 -2.29 2.77 17.96
N TYR A 47 -2.48 3.81 17.16
CA TYR A 47 -1.42 4.35 16.29
C TYR A 47 -0.61 5.45 16.99
N PRO A 48 0.66 5.66 16.60
CA PRO A 48 1.43 6.83 17.01
C PRO A 48 0.69 8.13 16.70
N THR A 49 0.86 9.15 17.54
CA THR A 49 0.14 10.42 17.37
C THR A 49 0.73 11.34 16.30
N ASN A 50 1.88 10.96 15.73
CA ASN A 50 2.62 11.72 14.72
C ASN A 50 2.66 11.01 13.36
N MET A 51 1.79 10.02 13.14
CA MET A 51 1.77 9.26 11.89
C MET A 51 1.01 10.05 10.81
N PHE A 52 1.64 10.21 9.64
CA PHE A 52 1.08 10.98 8.54
C PHE A 52 0.30 10.08 7.57
N PHE A 53 0.93 9.03 7.03
CA PHE A 53 0.21 8.01 6.27
C PHE A 53 0.08 6.74 7.11
N GLN A 54 -1.15 6.25 7.23
CA GLN A 54 -1.38 4.95 7.84
C GLN A 54 -1.25 3.83 6.83
N PRO A 55 -0.74 2.67 7.24
CA PRO A 55 -0.59 1.54 6.33
C PRO A 55 -1.95 0.97 5.88
N ILE A 56 -2.99 1.07 6.72
CA ILE A 56 -4.31 0.51 6.43
C ILE A 56 -5.31 1.61 6.06
N PRO A 57 -5.92 1.52 4.87
CA PRO A 57 -7.07 2.34 4.53
C PRO A 57 -8.33 1.76 5.18
N ALA A 58 -9.25 2.58 5.69
CA ALA A 58 -10.54 2.04 6.14
C ALA A 58 -11.75 2.71 5.50
N LYS A 59 -12.87 1.99 5.53
CA LYS A 59 -14.15 2.46 5.03
C LYS A 59 -14.78 3.40 6.04
N ASP A 60 -15.32 4.49 5.53
CA ASP A 60 -15.87 5.56 6.35
C ASP A 60 -17.03 6.25 5.61
N THR A 61 -18.02 6.70 6.37
CA THR A 61 -19.18 7.43 5.85
C THR A 61 -18.95 8.93 6.07
N PHE A 62 -19.03 9.71 5.02
CA PHE A 62 -18.81 11.15 5.06
C PHE A 62 -19.83 11.89 4.19
N THR A 63 -19.99 13.18 4.45
CA THR A 63 -20.78 14.06 3.60
C THR A 63 -19.89 14.60 2.46
N ASN A 64 -20.35 14.50 1.21
CA ASN A 64 -19.68 15.05 0.04
C ASN A 64 -19.87 16.58 -0.04
N LYS A 65 -19.20 17.26 -1.00
CA LYS A 65 -19.29 18.73 -1.15
C LYS A 65 -20.71 19.21 -1.48
N GLU A 66 -21.55 18.31 -2.00
CA GLU A 66 -22.95 18.55 -2.36
C GLU A 66 -23.91 18.22 -1.21
N GLY A 67 -23.41 17.79 -0.05
CA GLY A 67 -24.23 17.44 1.11
C GLY A 67 -24.69 15.98 1.19
N ASN A 68 -24.29 15.11 0.26
CA ASN A 68 -24.71 13.70 0.23
C ASN A 68 -23.83 12.82 1.10
N LYS A 69 -24.42 11.88 1.84
CA LYS A 69 -23.66 10.86 2.59
C LYS A 69 -23.15 9.79 1.64
N GLU A 70 -21.84 9.64 1.57
CA GLU A 70 -21.14 8.63 0.79
C GLU A 70 -20.29 7.76 1.71
N THR A 71 -20.21 6.47 1.41
CA THR A 71 -19.27 5.56 2.07
C THR A 71 -18.10 5.31 1.14
N GLY A 72 -16.91 5.74 1.54
CA GLY A 72 -15.69 5.60 0.75
C GLY A 72 -14.56 5.07 1.60
N THR A 73 -13.52 4.57 0.94
CA THR A 73 -12.29 4.18 1.65
C THR A 73 -11.45 5.45 1.86
N LYS A 74 -11.08 5.76 3.11
CA LYS A 74 -10.21 6.87 3.49
C LYS A 74 -8.94 6.36 4.21
N ILE A 75 -7.74 6.77 3.77
CA ILE A 75 -6.54 6.85 4.60
C ILE A 75 -6.77 8.11 5.43
N ARG A 76 -7.14 7.92 6.69
CA ARG A 76 -7.28 9.01 7.65
C ARG A 76 -5.94 9.21 8.35
N PHE A 77 -5.66 10.39 8.87
CA PHE A 77 -4.66 10.61 9.94
C PHE A 77 -5.17 10.07 11.29
N ARG A 78 -5.59 8.79 11.35
CA ARG A 78 -6.18 8.17 12.55
C ARG A 78 -5.13 7.89 13.62
N ASN A 79 -4.72 8.94 14.29
CA ASN A 79 -3.81 8.89 15.40
C ASN A 79 -4.55 8.55 16.70
N GLY A 80 -3.93 7.78 17.60
CA GLY A 80 -4.59 7.34 18.83
C GLY A 80 -5.36 6.01 18.68
N PHE A 81 -6.46 5.85 19.41
CA PHE A 81 -7.13 4.55 19.63
C PHE A 81 -8.27 4.26 18.65
N PHE A 82 -8.30 3.06 18.07
CA PHE A 82 -9.31 2.61 17.10
C PHE A 82 -9.71 1.15 17.32
N SER A 83 -10.95 0.83 16.93
CA SER A 83 -11.47 -0.54 16.93
C SER A 83 -11.97 -0.91 15.53
N GLU A 84 -11.38 -1.93 14.91
CA GLU A 84 -11.74 -2.37 13.54
C GLU A 84 -11.65 -3.88 13.40
N VAL A 85 -12.24 -4.42 12.32
CA VAL A 85 -12.06 -5.82 11.91
C VAL A 85 -10.94 -5.86 10.87
N LEU A 86 -9.84 -6.51 11.21
CA LEU A 86 -8.60 -6.49 10.44
C LEU A 86 -8.08 -7.90 10.20
N THR A 87 -7.39 -8.09 9.08
CA THR A 87 -6.65 -9.33 8.84
C THR A 87 -5.37 -9.36 9.68
N SER A 88 -4.83 -10.54 9.95
CA SER A 88 -3.54 -10.68 10.65
C SER A 88 -2.43 -9.92 9.92
N VAL A 89 -2.47 -9.83 8.59
CA VAL A 89 -1.52 -9.05 7.79
C VAL A 89 -1.64 -7.57 8.11
N ASP A 90 -2.85 -7.02 8.07
CA ASP A 90 -3.10 -5.61 8.40
C ASP A 90 -2.64 -5.28 9.84
N ILE A 91 -2.95 -6.16 10.80
CA ILE A 91 -2.54 -6.02 12.21
C ILE A 91 -1.00 -5.98 12.32
N GLN A 92 -0.28 -6.83 11.59
CA GLN A 92 1.18 -6.82 11.57
C GLN A 92 1.73 -5.53 10.95
N GLU A 93 1.10 -4.99 9.90
CA GLU A 93 1.50 -3.71 9.31
C GLU A 93 1.25 -2.53 10.25
N ILE A 94 0.17 -2.53 11.04
CA ILE A 94 -0.04 -1.54 12.12
C ILE A 94 1.16 -1.54 13.08
N VAL A 95 1.55 -2.72 13.56
CA VAL A 95 2.62 -2.85 14.55
C VAL A 95 3.97 -2.44 13.95
N LYS A 96 4.24 -2.78 12.68
CA LYS A 96 5.44 -2.31 11.96
C LYS A 96 5.49 -0.79 11.83
N ALA A 97 4.34 -0.15 11.63
CA ALA A 97 4.22 1.31 11.58
C ALA A 97 4.28 1.98 12.98
N GLY A 98 4.68 1.25 14.03
CA GLY A 98 4.78 1.75 15.40
C GLY A 98 3.48 1.75 16.18
N GLY A 99 2.41 1.18 15.62
CA GLY A 99 1.16 0.95 16.33
C GLY A 99 1.27 -0.16 17.37
N ARG A 100 0.30 -0.21 18.27
CA ARG A 100 0.23 -1.20 19.35
C ARG A 100 -1.15 -1.83 19.42
N ILE A 101 -1.20 -3.15 19.42
CA ILE A 101 -2.44 -3.88 19.66
C ILE A 101 -2.72 -3.90 21.16
N ILE A 102 -3.89 -3.43 21.55
CA ILE A 102 -4.30 -3.30 22.95
C ILE A 102 -5.15 -4.49 23.37
N ARG A 103 -6.11 -4.90 22.53
CA ARG A 103 -7.04 -5.99 22.83
C ARG A 103 -7.61 -6.61 21.57
N ILE A 104 -7.87 -7.92 21.59
CA ILE A 104 -8.66 -8.61 20.57
C ILE A 104 -10.06 -8.90 21.14
N PHE A 105 -11.13 -8.44 20.48
CA PHE A 105 -12.49 -8.66 20.99
C PHE A 105 -13.05 -10.02 20.60
N ASP A 106 -12.90 -10.37 19.33
CA ASP A 106 -13.46 -11.56 18.71
C ASP A 106 -12.78 -11.77 17.35
N GLY A 107 -12.99 -12.91 16.71
CA GLY A 107 -12.58 -13.17 15.35
C GLY A 107 -12.35 -14.64 15.06
N ILE A 108 -11.76 -14.88 13.89
CA ILE A 108 -11.44 -16.22 13.40
C ILE A 108 -9.94 -16.33 13.26
N VAL A 109 -9.35 -17.40 13.78
CA VAL A 109 -7.96 -17.80 13.54
C VAL A 109 -7.98 -19.05 12.66
N TYR A 110 -7.08 -19.10 11.70
CA TYR A 110 -6.85 -20.26 10.85
C TYR A 110 -5.59 -20.96 11.32
N GLU A 111 -5.75 -22.21 11.76
CA GLU A 111 -4.64 -23.01 12.31
C GLU A 111 -3.74 -23.59 11.23
N GLU A 112 -4.26 -23.75 10.00
CA GLU A 112 -3.51 -24.28 8.88
C GLU A 112 -3.49 -23.29 7.71
N ASN A 113 -2.31 -23.15 7.12
CA ASN A 113 -2.14 -22.53 5.82
C ASN A 113 -1.94 -23.62 4.75
N PHE A 114 -2.19 -23.27 3.49
CA PHE A 114 -1.77 -24.11 2.37
C PHE A 114 -0.24 -24.24 2.36
N LYS A 115 0.26 -25.47 2.17
CA LYS A 115 1.71 -25.73 2.00
C LYS A 115 2.28 -25.05 0.76
N THR A 116 1.47 -24.98 -0.29
CA THR A 116 1.77 -24.29 -1.53
C THR A 116 0.64 -23.30 -1.78
N PRO A 117 0.92 -21.99 -1.84
CA PRO A 117 -0.09 -20.98 -2.13
C PRO A 117 -0.88 -21.31 -3.40
N PRO A 118 -2.22 -21.24 -3.38
CA PRO A 118 -2.98 -21.21 -4.62
C PRO A 118 -2.51 -19.98 -5.42
N TYR A 119 -2.09 -20.20 -6.67
CA TYR A 119 -1.45 -19.19 -7.54
C TYR A 119 -0.04 -18.74 -7.13
N GLY A 120 0.62 -19.47 -6.21
CA GLY A 120 1.99 -19.15 -5.77
C GLY A 120 2.96 -19.01 -6.93
N ASP A 121 3.00 -19.99 -7.83
CA ASP A 121 3.89 -19.96 -8.99
C ASP A 121 3.64 -18.73 -9.87
N TYR A 122 2.38 -18.38 -10.14
CA TYR A 122 2.04 -17.18 -10.91
C TYR A 122 2.55 -15.89 -10.26
N ILE A 123 2.35 -15.77 -8.95
CA ILE A 123 2.77 -14.61 -8.16
C ILE A 123 4.31 -14.50 -8.12
N LEU A 124 5.00 -15.63 -7.93
CA LEU A 124 6.45 -15.68 -7.88
C LEU A 124 7.06 -15.38 -9.25
N ILE A 125 6.52 -15.94 -10.32
CA ILE A 125 6.91 -15.61 -11.71
C ILE A 125 6.73 -14.11 -11.96
N SER A 126 5.59 -13.54 -11.59
CA SER A 126 5.32 -12.10 -11.75
C SER A 126 6.30 -11.23 -10.94
N ARG A 127 6.61 -11.65 -9.71
CA ARG A 127 7.62 -10.99 -8.87
C ARG A 127 9.01 -11.07 -9.47
N ASP A 128 9.42 -12.25 -9.93
CA ASP A 128 10.75 -12.49 -10.47
C ASP A 128 10.94 -11.75 -11.80
N LEU A 129 9.91 -11.68 -12.64
CA LEU A 129 9.87 -10.82 -13.81
C LEU A 129 9.97 -9.33 -13.43
N ARG A 130 9.18 -8.88 -12.44
CA ARG A 130 9.32 -7.51 -11.91
C ARG A 130 10.73 -7.25 -11.39
N ASN A 131 11.33 -8.20 -10.69
CA ASN A 131 12.68 -8.08 -10.14
C ASN A 131 13.75 -8.16 -11.24
N LYS A 132 13.50 -8.86 -12.35
CA LYS A 132 14.35 -8.88 -13.56
C LYS A 132 14.27 -7.56 -14.32
N TYR A 133 13.12 -6.89 -14.30
CA TYR A 133 12.98 -5.51 -14.77
C TYR A 133 13.67 -4.51 -13.84
N LYS A 134 13.95 -4.90 -12.59
CA LYS A 134 14.88 -4.23 -11.68
C LYS A 134 16.29 -4.83 -11.89
N ARG A 135 17.38 -4.14 -11.54
CA ARG A 135 18.71 -4.79 -11.56
C ARG A 135 18.92 -5.64 -10.31
N GLU A 136 19.81 -6.64 -10.44
CA GLU A 136 20.19 -7.64 -9.43
C GLU A 136 20.81 -7.08 -8.13
N ASP A 137 21.09 -5.78 -8.03
CA ASP A 137 21.69 -5.13 -6.85
C ASP A 137 20.66 -4.48 -5.91
N GLY A 138 19.37 -4.60 -6.21
CA GLY A 138 18.30 -4.19 -5.28
C GLY A 138 18.08 -2.69 -5.13
N PHE A 139 18.78 -1.83 -5.89
CA PHE A 139 18.58 -0.39 -5.88
C PHE A 139 17.75 0.14 -7.07
N TYR A 140 16.95 1.17 -6.80
CA TYR A 140 16.32 1.98 -7.83
C TYR A 140 17.39 2.68 -8.67
N LYS A 141 17.49 2.34 -9.96
CA LYS A 141 18.09 3.28 -10.89
C LYS A 141 17.20 4.52 -11.01
N PRO A 142 17.76 5.71 -11.30
CA PRO A 142 17.00 6.93 -11.57
C PRO A 142 15.94 6.78 -12.68
N GLU A 143 16.01 5.68 -13.44
CA GLU A 143 15.18 5.42 -14.60
C GLU A 143 13.95 4.54 -14.33
N ILE A 144 13.79 3.99 -13.12
CA ILE A 144 12.54 3.37 -12.65
C ILE A 144 11.89 4.30 -11.64
N TYR A 145 10.82 4.97 -12.06
CA TYR A 145 10.16 6.00 -11.27
C TYR A 145 9.25 5.44 -10.19
N TYR A 146 8.55 4.33 -10.47
CA TYR A 146 7.57 3.76 -9.56
C TYR A 146 7.21 2.31 -9.94
N THR A 147 6.76 1.53 -8.96
CA THR A 147 6.21 0.18 -9.18
C THR A 147 4.98 -0.05 -8.31
N ASP A 148 3.99 -0.76 -8.83
CA ASP A 148 2.85 -1.22 -8.05
C ASP A 148 2.35 -2.57 -8.56
N THR A 149 2.54 -3.60 -7.74
CA THR A 149 2.12 -4.98 -8.03
C THR A 149 2.69 -5.52 -9.35
N ASP A 150 1.95 -5.39 -10.44
CA ASP A 150 2.25 -5.83 -11.81
C ASP A 150 2.68 -4.68 -12.74
N SER A 151 2.62 -3.43 -12.26
CA SER A 151 2.87 -2.24 -13.06
C SER A 151 4.27 -1.66 -12.81
N LEU A 152 4.95 -1.26 -13.90
CA LEU A 152 6.28 -0.65 -13.90
C LEU A 152 6.25 0.72 -14.60
N TYR A 153 6.76 1.76 -13.93
CA TYR A 153 6.82 3.12 -14.46
C TYR A 153 8.28 3.47 -14.78
N ILE A 154 8.60 3.55 -16.07
CA ILE A 154 9.96 3.68 -16.61
C ILE A 154 10.00 4.70 -17.75
N SER A 155 11.22 5.13 -18.11
CA SER A 155 11.43 5.92 -19.33
C SER A 155 11.17 5.07 -20.59
N SER A 156 10.83 5.73 -21.70
CA SER A 156 10.71 5.10 -23.02
C SER A 156 12.00 4.37 -23.44
N SER A 157 13.16 4.97 -23.19
CA SER A 157 14.46 4.35 -23.47
C SER A 157 14.71 3.02 -22.74
N ASN A 158 14.05 2.80 -21.61
CA ASN A 158 14.11 1.52 -20.90
C ASN A 158 13.07 0.54 -21.42
N TRP A 159 11.90 1.02 -21.86
CA TRP A 159 10.93 0.19 -22.57
C TRP A 159 11.56 -0.47 -23.80
N ASP A 160 12.34 0.28 -24.59
CA ASP A 160 13.03 -0.24 -25.77
C ASP A 160 13.98 -1.40 -25.44
N LYS A 161 14.73 -1.30 -24.34
CA LYS A 161 15.60 -2.38 -23.85
C LYS A 161 14.81 -3.63 -23.47
N LEU A 162 13.63 -3.46 -22.86
CA LEU A 162 12.75 -4.59 -22.53
C LEU A 162 12.20 -5.26 -23.79
N ASN A 163 11.92 -4.45 -24.82
CA ASN A 163 11.50 -4.93 -26.13
C ASN A 163 12.59 -5.72 -26.85
N GLU A 164 13.81 -5.17 -26.91
CA GLU A 164 14.99 -5.85 -27.48
C GLU A 164 15.30 -7.17 -26.76
N ALA A 165 15.06 -7.23 -25.44
CA ALA A 165 15.23 -8.45 -24.65
C ALA A 165 14.06 -9.46 -24.80
N GLY A 166 13.05 -9.17 -25.62
CA GLY A 166 11.89 -10.03 -25.83
C GLY A 166 11.00 -10.18 -24.58
N LEU A 167 10.97 -9.17 -23.72
CA LEU A 167 10.23 -9.19 -22.45
C LEU A 167 8.90 -8.44 -22.50
N VAL A 168 8.54 -7.84 -23.63
CA VAL A 168 7.26 -7.15 -23.82
C VAL A 168 6.54 -7.74 -25.03
N PHE A 169 5.25 -7.97 -24.88
CA PHE A 169 4.37 -8.45 -25.93
C PHE A 169 2.93 -8.38 -25.41
N GLU A 170 2.05 -7.69 -26.14
CA GLU A 170 0.73 -7.33 -25.60
C GLU A 170 -0.18 -8.53 -25.32
N ASN A 171 -0.04 -9.60 -26.09
CA ASN A 171 -0.94 -10.75 -26.05
C ASN A 171 -0.32 -11.99 -25.41
N ASP A 172 0.95 -11.92 -24.96
CA ASP A 172 1.60 -13.06 -24.35
C ASP A 172 1.48 -13.00 -22.83
N TYR A 173 1.27 -14.19 -22.27
CA TYR A 173 1.23 -14.36 -20.85
C TYR A 173 2.57 -13.97 -20.20
N CYS A 174 2.48 -13.24 -19.08
CA CYS A 174 3.65 -12.78 -18.31
C CYS A 174 4.65 -11.91 -19.10
N LYS A 175 4.19 -11.18 -20.12
CA LYS A 175 4.97 -10.15 -20.80
C LYS A 175 4.47 -8.75 -20.46
N GLY A 176 5.38 -7.78 -20.51
CA GLY A 176 5.01 -6.38 -20.32
C GLY A 176 4.13 -5.88 -21.47
N LYS A 177 3.12 -5.08 -21.11
CA LYS A 177 2.29 -4.32 -22.05
C LYS A 177 2.54 -2.82 -21.83
N ASN A 178 2.54 -2.06 -22.92
CA ASN A 178 2.54 -0.59 -22.84
C ASN A 178 1.09 -0.09 -22.75
N ASP A 179 0.69 0.37 -21.56
CA ASP A 179 -0.65 0.91 -21.32
C ASP A 179 -0.89 2.30 -21.95
N TYR A 180 0.15 2.94 -22.46
CA TYR A 180 0.11 4.32 -22.98
C TYR A 180 0.20 4.40 -24.51
N GLY A 181 0.47 3.28 -25.19
CA GLY A 181 0.70 3.27 -26.65
C GLY A 181 1.85 4.19 -27.04
N ASP A 182 1.67 4.97 -28.11
CA ASP A 182 2.64 5.99 -28.55
C ASP A 182 2.67 7.25 -27.66
N GLY A 183 1.75 7.33 -26.70
CA GLY A 183 1.74 8.36 -25.68
C GLY A 183 2.68 8.04 -24.52
N GLY A 184 2.49 8.73 -23.40
CA GLY A 184 3.26 8.46 -22.18
C GLY A 184 3.00 9.45 -21.06
N ILE A 185 3.59 9.16 -19.91
CA ILE A 185 3.62 10.09 -18.78
C ILE A 185 4.69 11.14 -19.07
N ILE A 186 4.28 12.40 -19.15
CA ILE A 186 5.20 13.54 -19.34
C ILE A 186 5.59 14.18 -18.00
N TYR A 187 4.77 13.98 -16.97
CA TYR A 187 5.05 14.40 -15.61
C TYR A 187 4.45 13.40 -14.62
N GLY A 188 5.26 12.94 -13.67
CA GLY A 188 4.83 11.99 -12.64
C GLY A 188 5.35 12.42 -11.27
N LEU A 189 4.46 12.44 -10.29
CA LEU A 189 4.75 12.71 -8.89
C LEU A 189 4.33 11.51 -8.06
N TYR A 190 5.31 10.84 -7.44
CA TYR A 190 5.11 9.59 -6.70
C TYR A 190 5.41 9.81 -5.21
N LEU A 191 4.35 10.04 -4.43
CA LEU A 191 4.48 10.46 -3.03
C LEU A 191 4.62 9.28 -2.09
N ALA A 192 3.81 8.23 -2.25
CA ALA A 192 3.83 7.03 -1.41
C ALA A 192 3.26 5.85 -2.21
N PRO A 193 3.35 4.60 -1.71
CA PRO A 193 2.65 3.48 -2.31
C PRO A 193 1.16 3.80 -2.51
N LYS A 194 0.73 3.74 -3.76
CA LYS A 194 -0.64 4.03 -4.23
C LYS A 194 -1.09 5.48 -3.98
N VAL A 195 -0.14 6.40 -3.86
CA VAL A 195 -0.33 7.85 -3.83
C VAL A 195 0.55 8.49 -4.92
N LYS A 196 -0.02 8.75 -6.09
CA LYS A 196 0.67 9.25 -7.28
C LYS A 196 -0.20 10.17 -8.13
N TYR A 197 0.43 11.10 -8.81
CA TYR A 197 -0.18 12.02 -9.76
C TYR A 197 0.59 12.01 -11.07
N ASN A 198 -0.10 11.79 -12.19
CA ASN A 198 0.50 11.74 -13.52
C ASN A 198 -0.23 12.70 -14.48
N ILE A 199 0.54 13.38 -15.32
CA ILE A 199 0.06 14.01 -16.54
C ILE A 199 0.50 13.13 -17.70
N ILE A 200 -0.46 12.71 -18.51
CA ILE A 200 -0.28 11.79 -19.63
C ILE A 200 -0.53 12.58 -20.91
N LEU A 201 0.38 12.48 -21.86
CA LEU A 201 0.13 12.85 -23.25
C LEU A 201 -0.33 11.58 -23.98
N THR A 202 -1.56 11.55 -24.46
CA THR A 202 -2.07 10.40 -25.23
C THR A 202 -1.56 10.45 -26.67
N SER A 203 -1.68 9.32 -27.39
CA SER A 203 -1.20 9.18 -28.77
C SER A 203 -1.88 10.15 -29.76
N ASP A 204 -3.10 10.60 -29.46
CA ASP A 204 -3.84 11.64 -30.21
C ASP A 204 -3.47 13.07 -29.78
N GLY A 205 -2.46 13.26 -28.94
CA GLY A 205 -1.95 14.56 -28.53
C GLY A 205 -2.74 15.24 -27.41
N ILE A 206 -3.63 14.53 -26.72
CA ILE A 206 -4.45 15.07 -25.63
C ILE A 206 -3.73 14.93 -24.29
N LEU A 207 -3.74 15.99 -23.48
CA LEU A 207 -3.29 15.92 -22.10
C LEU A 207 -4.40 15.36 -21.19
N LYS A 208 -4.08 14.32 -20.43
CA LYS A 208 -4.98 13.70 -19.45
C LYS A 208 -4.32 13.64 -18.09
N GLU A 209 -5.07 13.99 -17.05
CA GLU A 209 -4.66 13.81 -15.66
C GLU A 209 -5.06 12.42 -15.16
N LYS A 210 -4.12 11.72 -14.50
CA LYS A 210 -4.39 10.48 -13.79
C LYS A 210 -3.93 10.61 -12.35
N LYS A 211 -4.90 10.71 -11.45
CA LYS A 211 -4.71 10.81 -10.00
C LYS A 211 -4.92 9.44 -9.38
N THR A 212 -4.07 9.06 -8.43
CA THR A 212 -4.28 7.85 -7.63
C THR A 212 -3.94 8.19 -6.20
N PHE A 213 -4.96 8.22 -5.35
CA PHE A 213 -4.77 8.33 -3.92
C PHE A 213 -5.60 7.24 -3.28
N LYS A 214 -4.99 6.07 -3.06
CA LYS A 214 -5.70 4.95 -2.44
C LYS A 214 -6.21 5.41 -1.08
N GLY A 215 -7.50 5.23 -0.85
CA GLY A 215 -8.13 5.73 0.36
C GLY A 215 -8.31 7.26 0.36
N TYR A 216 -8.54 7.89 -0.77
CA TYR A 216 -9.13 9.23 -0.81
C TYR A 216 -10.06 9.23 -2.04
N SER A 217 -11.20 9.91 -1.99
CA SER A 217 -12.03 9.95 -3.19
C SER A 217 -11.34 10.86 -4.21
N ASN A 218 -11.10 10.34 -5.42
CA ASN A 218 -10.29 11.01 -6.44
C ASN A 218 -10.88 12.38 -6.85
N ASP A 219 -12.20 12.48 -6.78
CA ASP A 219 -13.05 13.66 -6.97
C ASP A 219 -12.80 14.78 -5.94
N LYS A 220 -12.05 14.52 -4.86
CA LYS A 220 -11.78 15.49 -3.80
C LYS A 220 -10.36 16.05 -3.80
N ILE A 221 -9.43 15.47 -4.56
CA ILE A 221 -8.03 15.87 -4.52
C ILE A 221 -7.61 16.65 -5.78
N SER A 222 -7.14 17.88 -5.56
CA SER A 222 -6.65 18.73 -6.63
C SER A 222 -5.16 18.49 -6.90
N VAL A 223 -4.61 19.06 -7.97
CA VAL A 223 -3.17 18.99 -8.24
C VAL A 223 -2.38 19.78 -7.20
N GLU A 224 -2.94 20.88 -6.70
CA GLU A 224 -2.37 21.71 -5.64
C GLU A 224 -2.21 20.90 -4.34
N ASP A 225 -3.15 20.01 -4.02
CA ASP A 225 -3.03 19.10 -2.88
C ASP A 225 -1.83 18.16 -3.02
N TYR A 226 -1.58 17.64 -4.22
CA TYR A 226 -0.41 16.80 -4.51
C TYR A 226 0.90 17.59 -4.41
N ILE A 227 0.94 18.82 -4.94
CA ILE A 227 2.12 19.70 -4.85
C ILE A 227 2.41 20.05 -3.39
N ARG A 228 1.35 20.36 -2.64
CA ARG A 228 1.44 20.67 -1.21
C ARG A 228 1.96 19.48 -0.41
N LEU A 229 1.46 18.28 -0.69
CA LEU A 229 2.01 17.05 -0.14
C LEU A 229 3.47 16.87 -0.52
N ALA A 230 3.84 17.07 -1.79
CA ALA A 230 5.24 16.96 -2.22
C ALA A 230 6.19 17.90 -1.46
N SER A 231 5.69 19.07 -1.07
CA SER A 231 6.39 20.05 -0.23
C SER A 231 6.36 19.71 1.27
N GLY A 232 5.98 18.50 1.64
CA GLY A 232 5.93 18.05 3.03
C GLY A 232 4.73 18.55 3.82
N HIS A 233 3.74 19.22 3.23
CA HIS A 233 2.60 19.74 4.01
C HIS A 233 1.41 18.79 3.94
N ASP A 234 0.65 18.69 5.03
CA ASP A 234 -0.62 17.97 5.01
C ASP A 234 -1.71 18.78 4.30
N VAL A 235 -2.67 18.10 3.68
CA VAL A 235 -3.77 18.75 2.90
C VAL A 235 -4.77 19.47 3.81
N THR A 236 -4.87 19.04 5.07
CA THR A 236 -5.85 19.51 6.06
C THR A 236 -5.35 20.59 7.02
N ASN A 237 -4.07 21.00 6.94
CA ASN A 237 -3.37 21.82 7.95
C ASN A 237 -3.40 21.24 9.38
N GLU A 238 -3.57 19.93 9.53
CA GLU A 238 -3.62 19.28 10.85
C GLU A 238 -2.26 19.31 11.55
N PHE A 239 -1.15 19.32 10.80
CA PHE A 239 0.19 19.25 11.34
C PHE A 239 0.95 20.55 11.15
N LYS A 240 1.58 21.01 12.25
CA LYS A 240 2.37 22.25 12.26
C LYS A 240 3.74 22.12 11.58
N LYS A 241 4.26 20.90 11.46
CA LYS A 241 5.55 20.62 10.84
C LYS A 241 5.37 19.87 9.53
N PRO A 242 6.23 20.14 8.53
CA PRO A 242 6.27 19.33 7.34
C PRO A 242 6.61 17.87 7.65
N TRP A 243 6.00 16.94 6.93
CA TRP A 243 6.36 15.53 6.93
C TRP A 243 7.63 15.29 6.11
N GLU A 244 8.37 14.25 6.49
CA GLU A 244 9.59 13.81 5.82
C GLU A 244 9.44 12.39 5.28
N LYS A 245 10.06 12.12 4.12
CA LYS A 245 10.26 10.76 3.63
C LYS A 245 11.50 10.18 4.31
N SER A 246 11.33 9.07 5.00
CA SER A 246 12.46 8.24 5.45
C SER A 246 12.36 6.85 4.84
N PHE A 247 13.51 6.27 4.50
CA PHE A 247 13.60 4.91 3.99
C PHE A 247 13.20 3.86 5.04
N THR A 248 13.43 4.14 6.31
CA THR A 248 13.18 3.23 7.43
C THR A 248 11.78 3.35 8.01
N ASN A 249 11.24 4.57 8.14
CA ASN A 249 9.96 4.81 8.83
C ASN A 249 8.82 5.19 7.87
N GLY A 250 9.08 5.26 6.56
CA GLY A 250 8.12 5.74 5.58
C GLY A 250 7.90 7.24 5.68
N VAL A 251 6.66 7.69 5.48
CA VAL A 251 6.26 9.11 5.54
C VAL A 251 5.80 9.47 6.95
N VAL A 252 6.59 10.26 7.66
CA VAL A 252 6.40 10.58 9.08
C VAL A 252 6.47 12.09 9.34
N ILE A 253 5.80 12.57 10.39
CA ILE A 253 6.00 13.94 10.88
C ILE A 253 7.10 13.92 11.95
N PRO A 254 8.18 14.73 11.79
CA PRO A 254 9.25 14.83 12.78
C PRO A 254 8.73 15.29 14.15
N LYS A 255 9.25 14.72 15.24
CA LYS A 255 8.90 15.17 16.60
C LYS A 255 9.66 16.46 16.94
N ASP A 256 9.22 17.15 18.00
CA ASP A 256 10.03 18.21 18.60
C ASP A 256 11.29 17.58 19.23
N GLY A 257 12.46 17.86 18.65
CA GLY A 257 13.76 17.37 19.12
C GLY A 257 14.51 16.46 18.15
N ASP A 258 13.89 16.01 17.06
CA ASP A 258 14.60 15.29 16.00
C ASP A 258 15.49 16.29 15.22
N LYS A 259 16.81 16.08 15.29
CA LYS A 259 17.84 16.75 14.49
C LYS A 259 18.49 15.73 13.57
#